data_AF-A0A8J6UEH7-F1
#
_entry.id   AF-A0A8J6UEH7-F1
#
_cell.length_a   1.000
_cell.length_b   1.000
_cell.length_c   1.000
_cell.angle_alpha   90.00
_cell.angle_beta   90.00
_cell.angle_gamma   90.00
#
_symmetry.space_group_name_H-M   'P 1'
#
loop_
_entity.id
_entity.type
_entity.pdbx_description
1 polymer ?
#
loop_
_entity_poly.entity_id
_entity_poly.type
_entity_poly.pdbx_seq_one_letter_code
_entity_poly.pdbx_strand_id
1 'polypeptide(L)'
;MTAIDTASNYRLRLETSLKGALKAWVDYQTAYSLLVNGFDIYDSNRSITGLDVVEQALTKWLSAICNTLSQSYQGDTGKSFDASDLPSKLREIPRSLRHTMVDSYRQPDLTLWLSFADALIEQYDFEQLVQKVTVLAEGLEQSGMREIADRLVCNFWLRNHGRDNPIKRTKRHVVIESSLYSDAFFGGYSYDTKQKMSLMLEAIRVAATESGDNRLVPPFEELIEAVNNTPDRQLIKSGTAFGNKSTVEIKVYQGKFKCFFNPEVLDALLSFIIIHRTQEGELHNLPEAA
;
A
#
# COMPACT_ATOMS: atom_id res chain seq x y z
N MET A 1 14.91 -8.90 -8.76
CA MET A 1 13.71 -8.44 -9.49
C MET A 1 13.08 -9.64 -10.19
N THR A 2 11.83 -9.96 -9.88
CA THR A 2 11.10 -11.06 -10.54
C THR A 2 10.71 -10.63 -11.95
N ALA A 3 11.02 -11.44 -12.96
CA ALA A 3 10.61 -11.15 -14.33
C ALA A 3 9.08 -11.26 -14.48
N ILE A 4 8.47 -10.34 -15.22
CA ILE A 4 7.05 -10.41 -15.57
C ILE A 4 6.85 -11.58 -16.53
N ASP A 5 5.86 -12.41 -16.22
CA ASP A 5 5.52 -13.59 -17.00
C ASP A 5 4.94 -13.21 -18.38
N THR A 6 5.09 -14.11 -19.35
CA THR A 6 4.47 -13.97 -20.66
C THR A 6 2.96 -14.27 -20.61
N ALA A 7 2.21 -13.79 -21.60
CA ALA A 7 0.79 -14.09 -21.73
C ALA A 7 0.51 -15.60 -21.74
N SER A 8 1.37 -16.39 -22.40
CA SER A 8 1.29 -17.86 -22.41
C SER A 8 1.50 -18.48 -21.03
N ASN A 9 2.45 -17.97 -20.24
CA ASN A 9 2.68 -18.46 -18.87
C ASN A 9 1.50 -18.13 -17.96
N TYR A 10 0.97 -16.90 -18.04
CA TYR A 10 -0.22 -16.51 -17.28
C TYR A 10 -1.44 -17.36 -17.66
N ARG A 11 -1.62 -17.63 -18.97
CA ARG A 11 -2.66 -18.54 -19.46
C ARG A 11 -2.55 -19.93 -18.83
N LEU A 12 -1.37 -20.54 -18.90
CA LEU A 12 -1.14 -21.88 -18.34
C LEU A 12 -1.39 -21.93 -16.83
N ARG A 13 -0.94 -20.90 -16.09
CA ARG A 13 -1.13 -20.81 -14.63
C ARG A 13 -2.60 -20.64 -14.25
N LEU A 14 -3.34 -19.77 -14.95
CA LEU A 14 -4.76 -19.57 -14.70
C LEU A 14 -5.54 -20.85 -15.03
N GLU A 15 -5.24 -21.48 -16.17
CA GLU A 15 -5.88 -22.73 -16.58
C GLU A 15 -5.67 -23.82 -15.53
N THR A 16 -4.43 -24.01 -15.07
CA THR A 16 -4.09 -24.99 -14.03
C THR A 16 -4.84 -24.69 -12.73
N SER A 17 -4.86 -23.42 -12.30
CA SER A 17 -5.51 -23.00 -11.07
C SER A 17 -7.03 -23.19 -11.13
N LEU A 18 -7.67 -22.80 -12.24
CA LEU A 18 -9.11 -22.93 -12.44
C LEU A 18 -9.55 -24.38 -12.50
N LYS A 19 -8.91 -25.19 -13.36
CA LYS A 19 -9.27 -26.60 -13.52
C LYS A 19 -9.04 -27.39 -12.22
N GLY A 20 -7.95 -27.09 -11.51
CA GLY A 20 -7.67 -27.66 -10.19
C GLY A 20 -8.74 -27.32 -9.15
N ALA A 21 -9.14 -26.04 -9.07
CA ALA A 21 -10.16 -25.58 -8.13
C ALA A 21 -11.54 -26.20 -8.43
N LEU A 22 -11.94 -26.26 -9.70
CA LEU A 22 -13.20 -26.86 -10.12
C LEU A 22 -13.26 -28.36 -9.83
N LYS A 23 -12.17 -29.09 -10.11
CA LYS A 23 -12.08 -30.52 -9.75
C LYS A 23 -12.24 -30.73 -8.25
N ALA A 24 -11.51 -29.99 -7.44
CA ALA A 24 -11.59 -30.07 -5.98
C ALA A 24 -13.01 -29.75 -5.46
N TRP A 25 -13.70 -28.78 -6.08
CA TRP A 25 -15.08 -28.47 -5.75
C TRP A 25 -16.06 -29.58 -6.14
N VAL A 26 -15.94 -30.18 -7.33
CA VAL A 26 -16.79 -31.32 -7.72
C VAL A 26 -16.58 -32.52 -6.81
N ASP A 27 -15.32 -32.84 -6.47
CA ASP A 27 -14.98 -33.90 -5.53
C ASP A 27 -15.61 -33.64 -4.15
N TYR A 28 -15.54 -32.40 -3.68
CA TYR A 28 -16.19 -31.96 -2.44
C TYR A 28 -17.72 -32.10 -2.50
N GLN A 29 -18.38 -31.64 -3.56
CA GLN A 29 -19.84 -31.74 -3.73
C GLN A 29 -20.29 -33.20 -3.79
N THR A 30 -19.52 -34.05 -4.48
CA THR A 30 -19.79 -35.48 -4.57
C THR A 30 -19.70 -36.14 -3.20
N ALA A 31 -18.60 -35.90 -2.47
CA ALA A 31 -18.42 -36.42 -1.11
C ALA A 31 -19.51 -35.92 -0.15
N TYR A 32 -19.87 -34.64 -0.24
CA TYR A 32 -20.95 -34.05 0.56
C TYR A 32 -22.30 -34.71 0.26
N SER A 33 -22.64 -34.92 -1.01
CA SER A 33 -23.89 -35.59 -1.40
C SER A 33 -23.99 -37.02 -0.87
N LEU A 34 -22.87 -37.76 -0.84
CA LEU A 34 -22.81 -39.10 -0.26
C LEU A 34 -23.03 -39.07 1.25
N LEU A 35 -22.50 -38.06 1.95
CA LEU A 35 -22.68 -37.90 3.39
C LEU A 35 -24.12 -37.53 3.75
N VAL A 36 -24.73 -36.57 3.05
CA VAL A 36 -26.11 -36.15 3.28
C VAL A 36 -27.07 -37.30 2.99
N ASN A 37 -26.93 -37.97 1.83
CA ASN A 37 -27.80 -39.09 1.47
C ASN A 37 -27.54 -40.35 2.31
N GLY A 38 -26.31 -40.55 2.78
CA GLY A 38 -25.90 -41.74 3.52
C GLY A 38 -26.13 -41.67 5.04
N PHE A 39 -26.17 -40.47 5.62
CA PHE A 39 -26.24 -40.26 7.07
C PHE A 39 -27.34 -39.28 7.52
N ASP A 40 -28.22 -38.83 6.62
CA ASP A 40 -29.36 -37.95 6.90
C ASP A 40 -28.96 -36.66 7.64
N ILE A 41 -27.77 -36.14 7.31
CA ILE A 41 -27.22 -34.92 7.90
C ILE A 41 -27.86 -33.72 7.19
N TYR A 42 -28.86 -33.11 7.82
CA TYR A 42 -29.40 -31.83 7.40
C TYR A 42 -28.46 -30.69 7.82
N ASP A 43 -27.72 -30.13 6.86
CA ASP A 43 -26.97 -28.88 7.07
C ASP A 43 -27.59 -27.75 6.23
N SER A 44 -27.74 -26.59 6.85
CA SER A 44 -28.31 -25.37 6.27
C SER A 44 -27.26 -24.46 5.61
N ASN A 45 -26.01 -24.93 5.51
CA ASN A 45 -24.93 -24.15 4.93
C ASN A 45 -25.18 -23.80 3.47
N ARG A 46 -24.96 -22.52 3.13
CA ARG A 46 -25.01 -21.98 1.76
C ARG A 46 -24.06 -22.79 0.88
N SER A 47 -24.60 -23.52 -0.08
CA SER A 47 -23.77 -24.26 -1.03
C SER A 47 -22.96 -23.29 -1.88
N ILE A 48 -21.63 -23.42 -1.83
CA ILE A 48 -20.72 -22.72 -2.73
C ILE A 48 -21.00 -23.24 -4.14
N THR A 49 -21.33 -22.35 -5.07
CA THR A 49 -21.60 -22.69 -6.47
C THR A 49 -20.30 -22.82 -7.27
N GLY A 50 -20.35 -23.49 -8.42
CA GLY A 50 -19.17 -23.56 -9.30
C GLY A 50 -18.75 -22.17 -9.80
N LEU A 51 -19.69 -21.24 -9.96
CA LEU A 51 -19.38 -19.85 -10.33
C LEU A 51 -18.58 -19.15 -9.22
N ASP A 52 -18.98 -19.32 -7.95
CA ASP A 52 -18.25 -18.77 -6.81
C ASP A 52 -16.80 -19.28 -6.78
N VAL A 53 -16.59 -20.55 -7.14
CA VAL A 53 -15.25 -21.16 -7.22
C VAL A 53 -14.42 -20.51 -8.32
N VAL A 54 -15.00 -20.28 -9.51
CA VAL A 54 -14.30 -19.59 -10.61
C VAL A 54 -13.94 -18.16 -10.23
N GLU A 55 -14.90 -17.40 -9.68
CA GLU A 55 -14.67 -16.01 -9.26
C GLU A 55 -13.58 -15.91 -8.19
N GLN A 56 -13.62 -16.79 -7.19
CA GLN A 56 -12.59 -16.84 -6.14
C GLN A 56 -11.22 -17.27 -6.67
N ALA A 57 -11.18 -18.25 -7.58
CA ALA A 57 -9.93 -18.70 -8.18
C ALA A 57 -9.28 -17.60 -9.04
N LEU A 58 -10.07 -16.89 -9.86
CA LEU A 58 -9.61 -15.75 -10.63
C LEU A 58 -9.09 -14.63 -9.73
N THR A 59 -9.85 -14.27 -8.70
CA THR A 59 -9.48 -13.22 -7.73
C THR A 59 -8.18 -13.56 -7.02
N LYS A 60 -8.07 -14.77 -6.46
CA LYS A 60 -6.86 -15.23 -5.77
C LYS A 60 -5.65 -15.26 -6.70
N TRP A 61 -5.83 -15.70 -7.94
CA TRP A 61 -4.76 -15.72 -8.94
C TRP A 61 -4.27 -14.31 -9.28
N LEU A 62 -5.17 -13.37 -9.54
CA LEU A 62 -4.81 -11.96 -9.80
C LEU A 62 -4.12 -11.32 -8.59
N SER A 63 -4.65 -11.52 -7.38
CA SER A 63 -4.04 -11.02 -6.15
C SER A 63 -2.63 -11.57 -5.96
N ALA A 64 -2.40 -12.86 -6.26
CA ALA A 64 -1.07 -13.45 -6.17
C ALA A 64 -0.09 -12.77 -7.14
N ILE A 65 -0.52 -12.51 -8.39
CA ILE A 65 0.31 -11.79 -9.38
C ILE A 65 0.65 -10.39 -8.88
N CYS A 66 -0.36 -9.61 -8.48
CA CYS A 66 -0.16 -8.22 -8.04
C CYS A 66 0.74 -8.15 -6.80
N ASN A 67 0.58 -9.07 -5.86
CA ASN A 67 1.42 -9.16 -4.66
C ASN A 67 2.88 -9.48 -5.01
N THR A 68 3.12 -10.50 -5.84
CA THR A 68 4.49 -10.89 -6.23
C THR A 68 5.19 -9.76 -7.00
N LEU A 69 4.48 -9.11 -7.93
CA LEU A 69 5.05 -8.00 -8.69
C LEU A 69 5.27 -6.77 -7.82
N SER A 70 4.31 -6.40 -6.96
CA SER A 70 4.48 -5.29 -6.02
C SER A 70 5.73 -5.47 -5.16
N GLN A 71 5.90 -6.63 -4.53
CA GLN A 71 7.09 -6.92 -3.72
C GLN A 71 8.40 -6.85 -4.51
N SER A 72 8.35 -7.17 -5.81
CA SER A 72 9.54 -7.22 -6.67
C SER A 72 9.94 -5.86 -7.24
N TYR A 73 9.00 -4.92 -7.31
CA TYR A 73 9.14 -3.63 -8.01
C TYR A 73 8.89 -2.40 -7.11
N GLN A 74 8.51 -2.57 -5.84
CA GLN A 74 8.27 -1.44 -4.92
C GLN A 74 9.54 -0.67 -4.53
N GLY A 75 10.73 -1.22 -4.83
CA GLY A 75 12.02 -0.65 -4.45
C GLY A 75 12.14 -0.51 -2.93
N ASP A 76 12.67 0.61 -2.47
CA ASP A 76 12.73 0.96 -1.05
C ASP A 76 11.41 1.54 -0.51
N THR A 77 10.38 1.64 -1.35
CA THR A 77 9.07 2.18 -0.97
C THR A 77 8.16 1.08 -0.43
N GLY A 78 7.18 1.45 0.40
CA GLY A 78 6.11 0.55 0.84
C GLY A 78 4.91 0.49 -0.11
N LYS A 79 5.03 1.01 -1.34
CA LYS A 79 3.91 1.12 -2.27
C LYS A 79 3.61 -0.23 -2.94
N SER A 80 2.34 -0.61 -2.95
CA SER A 80 1.85 -1.77 -3.69
C SER A 80 0.68 -1.40 -4.58
N PHE A 81 0.39 -2.28 -5.54
CA PHE A 81 -0.85 -2.29 -6.31
C PHE A 81 -1.53 -3.65 -6.12
N ASP A 82 -2.86 -3.66 -6.22
CA ASP A 82 -3.66 -4.87 -6.08
C ASP A 82 -4.55 -5.11 -7.30
N ALA A 83 -5.40 -6.13 -7.21
CA ALA A 83 -6.29 -6.46 -8.31
C ALA A 83 -7.21 -5.28 -8.65
N SER A 84 -7.62 -4.42 -7.71
CA SER A 84 -8.52 -3.29 -7.96
C SER A 84 -7.94 -2.21 -8.87
N ASP A 85 -6.61 -2.12 -8.96
CA ASP A 85 -5.89 -1.24 -9.90
C ASP A 85 -5.98 -1.72 -11.36
N LEU A 86 -6.46 -2.95 -11.58
CA LEU A 86 -6.68 -3.51 -12.91
C LEU A 86 -8.06 -3.11 -13.48
N PRO A 87 -8.17 -2.97 -14.82
CA PRO A 87 -9.46 -2.79 -15.49
C PRO A 87 -10.47 -3.86 -15.09
N SER A 88 -11.75 -3.49 -14.88
CA SER A 88 -12.81 -4.43 -14.48
C SER A 88 -12.94 -5.64 -15.40
N LYS A 89 -12.74 -5.45 -16.71
CA LYS A 89 -12.73 -6.54 -17.71
C LYS A 89 -11.69 -7.64 -17.47
N LEU A 90 -10.60 -7.36 -16.75
CA LEU A 90 -9.62 -8.38 -16.37
C LEU A 90 -9.98 -9.06 -15.04
N ARG A 91 -10.84 -8.45 -14.24
CA ARG A 91 -11.20 -8.89 -12.88
C ARG A 91 -12.48 -9.70 -12.85
N GLU A 92 -13.35 -9.48 -13.83
CA GLU A 92 -14.69 -10.03 -13.86
C GLU A 92 -14.83 -11.11 -14.95
N ILE A 93 -15.60 -12.15 -14.64
CA ILE A 93 -16.05 -13.11 -15.64
C ILE A 93 -16.91 -12.39 -16.71
N PRO A 94 -16.61 -12.55 -18.01
CA PRO A 94 -17.40 -11.98 -19.10
C PRO A 94 -18.89 -12.26 -18.95
N ARG A 95 -19.72 -11.23 -19.12
CA ARG A 95 -21.18 -11.36 -18.99
C ARG A 95 -21.76 -12.42 -19.95
N SER A 96 -21.19 -12.52 -21.15
CA SER A 96 -21.52 -13.57 -22.14
C SER A 96 -21.46 -14.97 -21.55
N LEU A 97 -20.44 -15.26 -20.74
CA LEU A 97 -20.25 -16.57 -20.10
C LEU A 97 -21.16 -16.75 -18.88
N ARG A 98 -21.45 -15.69 -18.12
CA ARG A 98 -22.38 -15.80 -16.98
C ARG A 98 -23.78 -16.24 -17.43
N HIS A 99 -24.24 -15.80 -18.60
CA HIS A 99 -25.58 -16.15 -19.09
C HIS A 99 -25.72 -17.64 -19.48
N THR A 100 -24.64 -18.29 -19.90
CA THR A 100 -24.65 -19.72 -20.26
C THR A 100 -24.79 -20.66 -19.05
N MET A 101 -24.68 -20.14 -17.82
CA MET A 101 -24.66 -20.94 -16.59
C MET A 101 -25.91 -20.82 -15.72
N VAL A 102 -26.93 -20.07 -16.16
CA VAL A 102 -28.12 -19.71 -15.35
C VAL A 102 -28.84 -20.93 -14.76
N ASP A 103 -28.90 -22.05 -15.49
CA ASP A 103 -29.60 -23.26 -15.05
C ASP A 103 -28.67 -24.31 -14.38
N SER A 104 -27.35 -24.11 -14.45
CA SER A 104 -26.35 -25.14 -14.09
C SER A 104 -25.52 -24.81 -12.86
N TYR A 105 -25.73 -23.64 -12.23
CA TYR A 105 -24.93 -23.17 -11.09
C TYR A 105 -24.81 -24.14 -9.90
N ARG A 106 -25.76 -25.07 -9.76
CA ARG A 106 -25.84 -26.01 -8.65
C ARG A 106 -25.50 -27.45 -9.03
N GLN A 107 -25.27 -27.76 -10.30
CA GLN A 107 -24.95 -29.12 -10.72
C GLN A 107 -23.42 -29.32 -10.72
N PRO A 108 -22.88 -30.28 -9.96
CA PRO A 108 -21.45 -30.58 -9.94
C PRO A 108 -21.03 -31.44 -11.13
N ASP A 109 -21.33 -30.99 -12.36
CA ASP A 109 -20.87 -31.65 -13.59
C ASP A 109 -19.48 -31.11 -13.97
N LEU A 110 -18.45 -31.90 -13.67
CA LEU A 110 -17.07 -31.52 -13.99
C LEU A 110 -16.87 -31.23 -15.47
N THR A 111 -17.52 -31.95 -16.38
CA THR A 111 -17.34 -31.76 -17.83
C THR A 111 -17.85 -30.38 -18.25
N LEU A 112 -19.02 -30.00 -17.75
CA LEU A 112 -19.62 -28.69 -17.99
C LEU A 112 -18.72 -27.56 -17.46
N TRP A 113 -18.24 -27.70 -16.21
CA TRP A 113 -17.41 -26.66 -15.59
C TRP A 113 -16.01 -26.56 -16.21
N LEU A 114 -15.43 -27.67 -16.69
CA LEU A 114 -14.18 -27.64 -17.45
C LEU A 114 -14.36 -26.96 -18.81
N SER A 115 -15.45 -27.25 -19.53
CA SER A 115 -15.81 -26.53 -20.77
C SER A 115 -15.95 -25.03 -20.55
N PHE A 116 -16.54 -24.63 -19.42
CA PHE A 116 -16.67 -23.23 -19.05
C PHE A 116 -15.33 -22.58 -18.75
N ALA A 117 -14.45 -23.27 -18.02
CA ALA A 117 -13.10 -22.80 -17.78
C ALA A 117 -12.33 -22.60 -19.09
N ASP A 118 -12.44 -23.52 -20.05
CA ASP A 118 -11.82 -23.40 -21.36
C ASP A 118 -12.33 -22.17 -22.12
N ALA A 119 -13.65 -21.93 -22.13
CA ALA A 119 -14.25 -20.76 -22.75
C ALA A 119 -13.84 -19.43 -22.07
N LEU A 120 -13.70 -19.44 -20.74
CA LEU A 120 -13.18 -18.28 -19.99
C LEU A 120 -11.72 -18.01 -20.36
N ILE A 121 -10.87 -19.04 -20.39
CA ILE A 121 -9.47 -18.92 -20.78
C ILE A 121 -9.33 -18.40 -22.21
N GLU A 122 -10.16 -18.86 -23.14
CA GLU A 122 -10.12 -18.39 -24.53
C GLU A 122 -10.50 -16.91 -24.67
N GLN A 123 -11.47 -16.43 -23.89
CA GLN A 123 -11.93 -15.03 -23.93
C GLN A 123 -11.09 -14.07 -23.07
N TYR A 124 -10.20 -14.59 -22.22
CA TYR A 124 -9.42 -13.77 -21.30
C TYR A 124 -8.28 -13.04 -22.02
N ASP A 125 -8.22 -11.71 -21.88
CA ASP A 125 -7.24 -10.85 -22.54
C ASP A 125 -5.90 -10.84 -21.78
N PHE A 126 -5.13 -11.94 -21.93
CA PHE A 126 -3.83 -12.10 -21.28
C PHE A 126 -2.79 -11.07 -21.71
N GLU A 127 -2.80 -10.66 -22.98
CA GLU A 127 -1.86 -9.65 -23.49
C GLU A 127 -2.06 -8.31 -22.79
N GLN A 128 -3.32 -7.91 -22.61
CA GLN A 128 -3.64 -6.71 -21.86
C GLN A 128 -3.31 -6.84 -20.38
N LEU A 129 -3.49 -8.02 -19.79
CA LEU A 129 -3.03 -8.25 -18.42
C LEU A 129 -1.51 -7.99 -18.32
N VAL A 130 -0.70 -8.61 -19.19
CA VAL A 130 0.75 -8.39 -19.23
C VAL A 130 1.06 -6.91 -19.37
N GLN A 131 0.46 -6.24 -20.35
CA GLN A 131 0.68 -4.82 -20.57
C GLN A 131 0.37 -3.99 -19.33
N LYS A 132 -0.75 -4.24 -18.65
CA LYS A 132 -1.17 -3.45 -17.49
C LYS A 132 -0.32 -3.71 -16.26
N VAL A 133 -0.01 -4.96 -15.95
CA VAL A 133 0.85 -5.26 -14.80
C VAL A 133 2.28 -4.79 -15.04
N THR A 134 2.75 -4.77 -16.30
CA THR A 134 4.06 -4.21 -16.66
C THR A 134 4.11 -2.71 -16.38
N VAL A 135 3.15 -1.95 -16.89
CA VAL A 135 3.08 -0.50 -16.64
C VAL A 135 2.99 -0.18 -15.14
N LEU A 136 2.18 -0.93 -14.39
CA LEU A 136 2.05 -0.74 -12.95
C LEU A 136 3.35 -1.07 -12.22
N ALA A 137 3.99 -2.20 -12.54
CA ALA A 137 5.23 -2.64 -11.91
C ALA A 137 6.39 -1.69 -12.21
N GLU A 138 6.61 -1.33 -13.48
CA GLU A 138 7.71 -0.44 -13.88
C GLU A 138 7.56 0.98 -13.31
N GLY A 139 6.33 1.44 -13.09
CA GLY A 139 6.05 2.74 -12.49
C GLY A 139 5.96 2.76 -10.96
N LEU A 140 6.03 1.58 -10.31
CA LEU A 140 5.64 1.42 -8.91
C LEU A 140 6.56 2.20 -7.95
N GLU A 141 7.87 1.97 -8.07
CA GLU A 141 8.87 2.64 -7.24
C GLU A 141 8.79 4.16 -7.37
N GLN A 142 8.77 4.69 -8.60
CA GLN A 142 8.65 6.13 -8.84
C GLN A 142 7.34 6.69 -8.28
N SER A 143 6.23 5.95 -8.39
CA SER A 143 4.96 6.34 -7.78
C SER A 143 5.01 6.32 -6.26
N GLY A 144 5.74 5.38 -5.66
CA GLY A 144 5.98 5.33 -4.22
C GLY A 144 6.82 6.50 -3.73
N MET A 145 7.90 6.84 -4.44
CA MET A 145 8.76 8.00 -4.11
C MET A 145 7.97 9.31 -4.15
N ARG A 146 7.09 9.47 -5.15
CA ARG A 146 6.14 10.59 -5.25
C ARG A 146 5.24 10.70 -4.04
N GLU A 147 4.60 9.60 -3.64
CA GLU A 147 3.71 9.57 -2.48
C GLU A 147 4.46 9.93 -1.18
N ILE A 148 5.69 9.43 -1.03
CA ILE A 148 6.56 9.74 0.11
C ILE A 148 6.92 11.22 0.14
N ALA A 149 7.33 11.80 -0.99
CA ALA A 149 7.65 13.22 -1.10
C ALA A 149 6.45 14.10 -0.75
N ASP A 150 5.28 13.81 -1.31
CA ASP A 150 4.04 14.57 -1.02
C ASP A 150 3.63 14.43 0.45
N ARG A 151 3.83 13.26 1.06
CA ARG A 151 3.60 13.03 2.49
C ARG A 151 4.55 13.85 3.36
N LEU A 152 5.84 13.94 2.99
CA LEU A 152 6.82 14.77 3.71
C LEU A 152 6.47 16.26 3.61
N VAL A 153 6.03 16.73 2.44
CA VAL A 153 5.51 18.10 2.26
C VAL A 153 4.36 18.38 3.22
N CYS A 154 3.41 17.45 3.34
CA CYS A 154 2.27 17.59 4.25
C CYS A 154 2.71 17.55 5.73
N ASN A 155 3.54 16.59 6.12
CA ASN A 155 3.97 16.40 7.51
C ASN A 155 4.80 17.58 8.03
N PHE A 156 5.63 18.17 7.18
CA PHE A 156 6.45 19.34 7.53
C PHE A 156 5.82 20.67 7.16
N TRP A 157 4.57 20.68 6.64
CA TRP A 157 3.85 21.91 6.28
C TRP A 157 4.67 22.81 5.34
N LEU A 158 5.38 22.20 4.40
CA LEU A 158 6.31 22.91 3.52
C LEU A 158 5.61 23.68 2.39
N ARG A 159 4.32 23.39 2.16
CA ARG A 159 3.54 24.03 1.11
C ARG A 159 3.10 25.43 1.54
N ASN A 160 3.34 26.42 0.70
CA ASN A 160 2.88 27.78 0.93
C ASN A 160 1.35 27.88 0.76
N HIS A 161 0.64 28.05 1.86
CA HIS A 161 -0.82 28.27 1.88
C HIS A 161 -1.21 29.73 2.14
N GLY A 162 -0.28 30.69 2.01
CA GLY A 162 -0.53 32.11 2.29
C GLY A 162 -0.76 32.42 3.79
N ARG A 163 -0.36 31.51 4.68
CA ARG A 163 -0.37 31.69 6.14
C ARG A 163 1.04 32.03 6.64
N ASP A 164 1.14 32.48 7.90
CA ASP A 164 2.42 32.72 8.59
C ASP A 164 3.38 31.53 8.38
N ASN A 165 4.61 31.84 7.93
CA ASN A 165 5.60 30.83 7.58
C ASN A 165 5.95 29.99 8.82
N PRO A 166 5.60 28.68 8.86
CA PRO A 166 5.92 27.83 10.00
C PRO A 166 7.44 27.53 10.08
N ILE A 167 8.17 27.88 9.03
CA ILE A 167 9.62 27.71 8.92
C ILE A 167 10.32 28.97 9.42
N LYS A 168 11.20 28.82 10.40
CA LYS A 168 12.04 29.89 10.95
C LYS A 168 13.50 29.51 10.82
N ARG A 169 14.36 30.42 10.34
CA ARG A 169 15.80 30.20 10.32
C ARG A 169 16.45 30.90 11.52
N THR A 170 17.31 30.17 12.19
CA THR A 170 18.23 30.69 13.20
C THR A 170 19.64 30.63 12.64
N LYS A 171 20.63 31.20 13.35
CA LYS A 171 22.04 31.19 12.92
C LYS A 171 22.61 29.79 12.62
N ARG A 172 22.05 28.73 13.23
CA ARG A 172 22.59 27.36 13.13
C ARG A 172 21.58 26.31 12.65
N HIS A 173 20.29 26.64 12.63
CA HIS A 173 19.22 25.67 12.40
C HIS A 173 18.08 26.27 11.60
N VAL A 174 17.42 25.44 10.80
CA VAL A 174 16.10 25.71 10.27
C VAL A 174 15.08 24.98 11.13
N VAL A 175 14.15 25.73 11.70
CA VAL A 175 13.13 25.26 12.62
C VAL A 175 11.83 25.09 11.85
N ILE A 176 11.30 23.87 11.86
CA ILE A 176 10.00 23.54 11.30
C ILE A 176 9.09 23.14 12.47
N GLU A 177 8.04 23.92 12.71
CA GLU A 177 6.98 23.51 13.65
C GLU A 177 6.07 22.52 12.95
N SER A 178 6.08 21.26 13.42
CA SER A 178 5.19 20.24 12.89
C SER A 178 4.10 19.96 13.92
N SER A 179 2.84 20.13 13.51
CA SER A 179 1.68 19.90 14.36
C SER A 179 1.31 18.43 14.43
N LEU A 180 2.29 17.51 14.55
CA LEU A 180 2.04 16.05 14.55
C LEU A 180 1.17 15.56 15.73
N TYR A 181 0.78 16.47 16.64
CA TYR A 181 -0.06 16.21 17.80
C TYR A 181 -1.31 17.10 17.93
N SER A 182 -1.62 17.99 16.97
CA SER A 182 -2.73 18.94 17.22
C SER A 182 -4.10 18.23 17.21
N ASP A 183 -4.86 18.34 18.30
CA ASP A 183 -6.23 17.83 18.45
C ASP A 183 -7.18 18.18 17.28
N ALA A 184 -6.90 19.26 16.54
CA ALA A 184 -7.69 19.70 15.38
C ALA A 184 -7.48 18.87 14.09
N PHE A 185 -6.41 18.08 14.00
CA PHE A 185 -6.12 17.16 12.87
C PHE A 185 -6.08 15.69 13.30
N PHE A 186 -5.98 15.44 14.61
CA PHE A 186 -5.79 14.12 15.20
C PHE A 186 -6.97 13.83 16.11
N GLY A 187 -8.07 13.37 15.52
CA GLY A 187 -9.27 13.04 16.26
C GLY A 187 -8.98 11.97 17.31
N GLY A 188 -8.98 12.34 18.59
CA GLY A 188 -9.34 11.55 19.78
C GLY A 188 -8.67 10.19 20.07
N TYR A 189 -7.89 9.60 19.17
CA TYR A 189 -7.42 8.22 19.27
C TYR A 189 -5.88 8.12 19.14
N SER A 190 -5.22 7.66 20.21
CA SER A 190 -3.77 7.47 20.29
C SER A 190 -3.19 6.49 19.25
N TYR A 191 -4.02 5.59 18.72
CA TYR A 191 -3.63 4.64 17.67
C TYR A 191 -3.24 5.35 16.36
N ASP A 192 -3.94 6.45 16.02
CA ASP A 192 -3.69 7.24 14.81
C ASP A 192 -2.32 7.95 14.88
N THR A 193 -1.89 8.37 16.08
CA THR A 193 -0.58 9.00 16.27
C THR A 193 0.58 8.02 16.08
N LYS A 194 0.51 6.82 16.67
CA LYS A 194 1.56 5.78 16.53
C LYS A 194 1.75 5.40 15.06
N GLN A 195 0.66 5.11 14.36
CA GLN A 195 0.71 4.75 12.94
C GLN A 195 1.26 5.88 12.07
N LYS A 196 0.80 7.13 12.26
CA LYS A 196 1.30 8.28 11.49
C LYS A 196 2.78 8.56 11.73
N MET A 197 3.26 8.40 12.98
CA MET A 197 4.68 8.52 13.27
C MET A 197 5.49 7.44 12.55
N SER A 198 5.07 6.18 12.62
CA SER A 198 5.72 5.09 11.88
C SER A 198 5.80 5.37 10.39
N LEU A 199 4.70 5.83 9.77
CA LEU A 199 4.67 6.23 8.36
C LEU A 199 5.59 7.42 8.04
N MET A 200 5.80 8.33 9.00
CA MET A 200 6.73 9.44 8.87
C MET A 200 8.18 8.97 8.93
N LEU A 201 8.53 8.07 9.86
CA LEU A 201 9.88 7.49 9.92
C LEU A 201 10.20 6.68 8.67
N GLU A 202 9.26 5.88 8.15
CA GLU A 202 9.45 5.17 6.88
C GLU A 202 9.76 6.15 5.74
N ALA A 203 8.99 7.23 5.63
CA ALA A 203 9.24 8.28 4.65
C ALA A 203 10.62 8.94 4.81
N ILE A 204 11.04 9.21 6.05
CA ILE A 204 12.37 9.77 6.35
C ILE A 204 13.49 8.78 6.00
N ARG A 205 13.31 7.49 6.27
CA ARG A 205 14.30 6.46 5.92
C ARG A 205 14.52 6.39 4.42
N VAL A 206 13.44 6.37 3.63
CA VAL A 206 13.55 6.38 2.17
C VAL A 206 14.25 7.65 1.67
N ALA A 207 13.85 8.82 2.16
CA ALA A 207 14.51 10.07 1.80
C ALA A 207 16.00 10.12 2.19
N ALA A 208 16.36 9.55 3.34
CA ALA A 208 17.74 9.47 3.81
C ALA A 208 18.59 8.53 2.94
N THR A 209 18.05 7.37 2.56
CA THR A 209 18.72 6.44 1.64
C THR A 209 18.96 7.10 0.27
N GLU A 210 17.92 7.71 -0.31
CA GLU A 210 18.00 8.33 -1.65
C GLU A 210 18.93 9.55 -1.68
N SER A 211 18.94 10.35 -0.61
CA SER A 211 19.83 11.52 -0.49
C SER A 211 21.24 11.18 0.00
N GLY A 212 21.47 9.95 0.47
CA GLY A 212 22.73 9.53 1.10
C GLY A 212 22.98 10.14 2.49
N ASP A 213 22.01 10.83 3.10
CA ASP A 213 22.16 11.47 4.41
C ASP A 213 21.43 10.71 5.54
N ASN A 214 22.08 9.66 6.03
CA ASN A 214 21.59 8.84 7.13
C ASN A 214 21.47 9.58 8.47
N ARG A 215 21.97 10.83 8.58
CA ARG A 215 21.83 11.65 9.80
C ARG A 215 20.38 12.05 10.07
N LEU A 216 19.50 11.98 9.06
CA LEU A 216 18.07 12.25 9.17
C LEU A 216 17.34 11.25 10.07
N VAL A 217 17.73 9.97 10.06
CA VAL A 217 16.91 8.86 10.58
C VAL A 217 16.90 8.76 12.11
N PRO A 218 18.05 8.75 12.83
CA PRO A 218 18.09 8.42 14.26
C PRO A 218 17.18 9.26 15.15
N PRO A 219 17.07 10.61 14.97
CA PRO A 219 16.19 11.42 15.80
C PRO A 219 14.70 11.02 15.71
N PHE A 220 14.25 10.52 14.56
CA PHE A 220 12.87 10.04 14.37
C PHE A 220 12.67 8.63 14.92
N GLU A 221 13.71 7.79 14.94
CA GLU A 221 13.68 6.48 15.60
C GLU A 221 13.54 6.63 17.12
N GLU A 222 14.36 7.50 17.71
CA GLU A 222 14.27 7.84 19.15
C GLU A 222 12.88 8.37 19.52
N LEU A 223 12.31 9.23 18.65
CA LEU A 223 10.96 9.75 18.84
C LEU A 223 9.91 8.63 18.81
N ILE A 224 9.95 7.73 17.83
CA ILE A 224 8.99 6.63 17.71
C ILE A 224 9.10 5.66 18.87
N GLU A 225 10.32 5.34 19.29
CA GLU A 225 10.54 4.50 20.46
C GLU A 225 9.88 5.13 21.70
N ALA A 226 10.07 6.44 21.90
CA ALA A 226 9.41 7.16 22.99
C ALA A 226 7.87 7.17 22.85
N VAL A 227 7.34 7.36 21.64
CA VAL A 227 5.89 7.31 21.38
C VAL A 227 5.32 5.90 21.65
N ASN A 228 6.02 4.85 21.27
CA ASN A 228 5.59 3.46 21.48
C ASN A 228 5.65 3.04 22.95
N ASN A 229 6.67 3.52 23.68
CA ASN A 229 6.83 3.27 25.11
C ASN A 229 5.90 4.14 25.98
N THR A 230 5.24 5.14 25.40
CA THR A 230 4.26 5.97 26.11
C THR A 230 2.91 5.23 26.17
N PRO A 231 2.33 5.04 27.37
CA PRO A 231 1.00 4.44 27.52
C PRO A 231 -0.06 5.21 26.73
N ASP A 232 -1.07 4.50 26.24
CA ASP A 232 -2.16 5.13 25.47
C ASP A 232 -2.81 6.26 26.28
N ARG A 233 -3.05 7.40 25.62
CA ARG A 233 -3.56 8.67 26.19
C ARG A 233 -2.59 9.46 27.06
N GLN A 234 -1.34 9.03 27.22
CA GLN A 234 -0.29 9.87 27.81
C GLN A 234 0.47 10.64 26.73
N LEU A 235 0.88 11.86 27.06
CA LEU A 235 1.70 12.70 26.19
C LEU A 235 3.17 12.57 26.61
N ILE A 236 4.07 12.61 25.63
CA ILE A 236 5.49 12.80 25.92
C ILE A 236 5.66 14.14 26.64
N LYS A 237 6.43 14.13 27.73
CA LYS A 237 6.65 15.31 28.57
C LYS A 237 7.21 16.47 27.74
N SER A 238 6.65 17.67 27.94
CA SER A 238 7.21 18.90 27.35
C SER A 238 8.64 19.14 27.85
N GLY A 239 9.52 19.59 26.96
CA GLY A 239 10.95 19.77 27.22
C GLY A 239 11.82 18.57 26.86
N THR A 240 11.23 17.42 26.52
CA THR A 240 11.98 16.28 25.96
C THR A 240 12.55 16.63 24.59
N ALA A 241 13.78 16.18 24.34
CA ALA A 241 14.47 16.34 23.07
C ALA A 241 14.98 14.98 22.56
N PHE A 242 14.93 14.78 21.25
CA PHE A 242 15.44 13.61 20.54
C PHE A 242 16.49 14.05 19.53
N GLY A 243 17.50 13.23 19.30
CA GLY A 243 18.61 13.55 18.42
C GLY A 243 19.53 14.65 18.95
N ASN A 244 20.15 15.39 18.04
CA ASN A 244 21.12 16.42 18.42
C ASN A 244 21.19 17.58 17.41
N LYS A 245 21.82 18.66 17.84
CA LYS A 245 21.93 19.90 17.05
C LYS A 245 22.85 19.81 15.83
N SER A 246 23.70 18.78 15.72
CA SER A 246 24.53 18.58 14.52
C SER A 246 23.76 17.90 13.38
N THR A 247 22.63 17.27 13.67
CA THR A 247 21.80 16.56 12.68
C THR A 247 20.38 17.14 12.65
N VAL A 248 19.43 16.50 13.32
CA VAL A 248 18.09 16.99 13.62
C VAL A 248 17.88 16.87 15.12
N GLU A 249 17.45 17.96 15.75
CA GLU A 249 16.99 17.96 17.15
C GLU A 249 15.47 18.11 17.13
N ILE A 250 14.73 17.14 17.68
CA ILE A 250 13.26 17.19 17.76
C ILE A 250 12.88 17.50 19.21
N LYS A 251 12.19 18.61 19.44
CA LYS A 251 11.76 19.01 20.80
C LYS A 251 10.26 18.96 20.97
N VAL A 252 9.82 18.50 22.14
CA VAL A 252 8.42 18.49 22.56
C VAL A 252 8.10 19.78 23.30
N TYR A 253 7.14 20.55 22.80
CA TYR A 253 6.65 21.79 23.43
C TYR A 253 5.14 21.78 23.54
N GLN A 254 4.61 21.67 24.76
CA GLN A 254 3.16 21.69 25.03
C GLN A 254 2.37 20.73 24.12
N GLY A 255 2.88 19.51 23.93
CA GLY A 255 2.25 18.56 23.02
C GLY A 255 2.42 18.91 21.54
N LYS A 256 3.45 19.64 21.12
CA LYS A 256 3.83 19.82 19.72
C LYS A 256 5.26 19.40 19.49
N PHE A 257 5.61 18.99 18.28
CA PHE A 257 6.99 18.72 17.91
C PHE A 257 7.57 19.87 17.09
N LYS A 258 8.76 20.30 17.48
CA LYS A 258 9.56 21.26 16.71
C LYS A 258 10.82 20.57 16.26
N CYS A 259 11.01 20.50 14.95
CA CYS A 259 12.20 19.92 14.35
C CYS A 259 13.20 21.03 14.05
N PHE A 260 14.41 20.91 14.58
CA PHE A 260 15.52 21.83 14.37
C PHE A 260 16.53 21.12 13.48
N PHE A 261 16.45 21.39 12.18
CA PHE A 261 17.33 20.79 11.19
C PHE A 261 18.63 21.56 11.08
N ASN A 262 19.76 20.85 11.04
CA ASN A 262 20.97 21.38 10.43
C ASN A 262 20.66 21.75 8.95
N PRO A 263 21.14 22.90 8.44
CA PRO A 263 20.88 23.31 7.06
C PRO A 263 21.22 22.26 6.00
N GLU A 264 22.38 21.60 6.10
CA GLU A 264 22.81 20.58 5.14
C GLU A 264 21.85 19.39 5.11
N VAL A 265 21.40 18.97 6.28
CA VAL A 265 20.48 17.84 6.45
C VAL A 265 19.09 18.19 5.92
N LEU A 266 18.64 19.44 6.10
CA LEU A 266 17.39 19.91 5.51
C LEU A 266 17.49 20.01 3.98
N ASP A 267 18.62 20.49 3.45
CA ASP A 267 18.83 20.62 2.02
C ASP A 267 18.79 19.25 1.32
N ALA A 268 19.35 18.20 1.94
CA ALA A 268 19.22 16.82 1.48
C ALA A 268 17.75 16.35 1.40
N LEU A 269 16.98 16.58 2.47
CA LEU A 269 15.56 16.26 2.53
C LEU A 269 14.74 17.03 1.48
N LEU A 270 15.01 18.33 1.33
CA LEU A 270 14.33 19.17 0.35
C LEU A 270 14.68 18.77 -1.08
N SER A 271 15.92 18.36 -1.34
CA SER A 271 16.34 17.86 -2.66
C SER A 271 15.53 16.63 -3.06
N PHE A 272 15.41 15.64 -2.16
CA PHE A 272 14.52 14.49 -2.37
C PHE A 272 13.08 14.93 -2.70
N ILE A 273 12.52 15.83 -1.89
CA ILE A 273 11.14 16.32 -2.09
C ILE A 273 10.99 17.01 -3.45
N ILE A 274 11.93 17.86 -3.84
CA ILE A 274 11.87 18.62 -5.09
C ILE A 274 11.95 17.70 -6.31
N ILE A 275 12.79 16.65 -6.25
CA ILE A 275 12.97 15.70 -7.35
C ILE A 275 11.70 14.87 -7.55
N HIS A 276 11.04 14.43 -6.46
CA HIS A 276 9.98 13.41 -6.56
C HIS A 276 8.54 13.93 -6.39
N ARG A 277 8.28 15.13 -5.85
CA ARG A 277 6.90 15.60 -5.61
C ARG A 277 6.05 15.72 -6.87
N THR A 278 4.73 15.53 -6.75
CA THR A 278 3.80 15.62 -7.88
C THR A 278 3.14 16.99 -8.01
N GLN A 279 2.93 17.70 -6.90
CA GLN A 279 2.12 18.91 -6.90
C GLN A 279 2.94 20.15 -7.25
N GLU A 280 2.51 20.84 -8.31
CA GLU A 280 2.87 22.22 -8.59
C GLU A 280 2.26 23.11 -7.50
N GLY A 281 3.11 23.50 -6.56
CA GLY A 281 2.80 24.46 -5.51
C GLY A 281 4.10 25.05 -5.03
N GLU A 282 4.13 26.35 -4.80
CA GLU A 282 5.31 27.00 -4.23
C GLU A 282 5.57 26.39 -2.84
N LEU A 283 6.76 25.83 -2.66
CA LEU A 283 7.25 25.54 -1.32
C LEU A 283 7.53 26.87 -0.64
N HIS A 284 7.43 26.89 0.68
CA HIS A 284 7.92 28.02 1.45
C HIS A 284 9.39 28.29 1.10
N ASN A 285 9.70 29.52 0.73
CA ASN A 285 11.09 29.96 0.65
C ASN A 285 11.73 29.81 2.03
N LEU A 286 12.90 29.18 2.07
CA LEU A 286 13.67 29.12 3.30
C LEU A 286 14.05 30.56 3.68
N PRO A 287 13.69 31.03 4.88
CA PRO A 287 14.03 32.38 5.29
C PRO A 287 15.56 32.54 5.34
N GLU A 288 16.05 33.74 5.05
CA GLU A 288 17.47 34.07 5.16
C GLU A 288 17.92 34.02 6.65
N ALA A 289 19.21 33.77 6.88
CA ALA A 289 19.73 33.72 8.23
C ALA A 289 19.73 35.14 8.84
N ALA A 290 19.07 35.29 9.99
CA ALA A 290 19.09 36.51 10.80
C ALA A 290 20.35 36.66 11.67
#